data_AF-X1VPE3-F1
#
_entry.id   AF-X1VPE3-F1
#
_cell.length_a   1.000
_cell.length_b   1.000
_cell.length_c   1.000
_cell.angle_alpha   90.00
_cell.angle_beta   90.00
_cell.angle_gamma   90.00
#
_symmetry.space_group_name_H-M   'P 1'
#
loop_
_entity.id
_entity.type
_entity.pdbx_description
1 polymer ?
#
loop_
_entity_poly.entity_id
_entity_poly.type
_entity_poly.pdbx_seq_one_letter_code
_entity_poly.pdbx_strand_id
1 'polypeptide(L)'
;MTYALNFNKDEITSIQIDYARINFKPEQLKLIRGITSLICEQIAIPELAMRSTTWFSLNEWQMKHNVSAAEIANFPISDKLKAFKEIFNFGKKRLKGMLS
;
A
#
# COMPACT_ATOMS: atom_id res chain seq x y z
N MET A 1 14.42 -1.33 -16.83
CA MET A 1 13.28 -1.79 -17.65
C MET A 1 12.02 -1.53 -16.85
N THR A 2 11.27 -0.50 -17.19
CA THR A 2 9.94 -0.24 -16.61
C THR A 2 8.95 -1.17 -17.27
N TYR A 3 8.38 -2.10 -16.51
CA TYR A 3 7.30 -2.94 -17.01
C TYR A 3 6.03 -2.09 -17.09
N ALA A 4 5.52 -1.86 -18.30
CA ALA A 4 4.22 -1.23 -18.49
C ALA A 4 3.14 -2.27 -18.21
N LEU A 5 2.53 -2.18 -17.03
CA LEU A 5 1.39 -3.01 -16.64
C LEU A 5 0.10 -2.39 -17.18
N ASN A 6 -0.76 -3.20 -17.78
CA ASN A 6 -2.08 -2.76 -18.25
C ASN A 6 -3.07 -2.77 -17.09
N PHE A 7 -3.32 -1.60 -16.52
CA PHE A 7 -4.30 -1.42 -15.45
C PHE A 7 -5.70 -1.14 -16.00
N ASN A 8 -6.71 -1.73 -15.35
CA ASN A 8 -8.10 -1.38 -15.58
C ASN A 8 -8.35 0.04 -15.06
N LYS A 9 -8.69 0.95 -15.97
CA LYS A 9 -8.88 2.38 -15.66
C LYS A 9 -10.05 2.63 -14.70
N ASP A 10 -11.12 1.85 -14.80
CA ASP A 10 -12.32 2.06 -13.98
C ASP A 10 -12.06 1.64 -12.54
N GLU A 11 -11.38 0.51 -12.34
CA GLU A 11 -10.97 0.05 -11.01
C GLU A 11 -9.98 1.02 -10.35
N ILE A 12 -8.99 1.50 -11.10
CA ILE A 12 -8.05 2.51 -10.63
C ILE A 12 -8.79 3.78 -10.19
N THR A 13 -9.73 4.26 -11.00
CA THR A 13 -10.49 5.48 -10.72
C THR A 13 -11.34 5.34 -9.46
N SER A 14 -12.05 4.22 -9.32
CA SER A 14 -12.86 3.91 -8.13
C SER A 14 -12.02 3.97 -6.85
N ILE A 15 -10.86 3.30 -6.86
CA ILE A 15 -9.96 3.22 -5.70
C ILE A 15 -9.37 4.58 -5.33
N GLN A 16 -9.13 5.43 -6.33
CA GLN A 16 -8.66 6.80 -6.11
C GLN A 16 -9.71 7.68 -5.43
N ILE A 17 -10.97 7.56 -5.84
CA ILE A 17 -12.11 8.28 -5.22
C ILE A 17 -12.26 7.87 -3.76
N ASP A 18 -12.19 6.57 -3.47
CA ASP A 18 -12.28 6.08 -2.09
C ASP A 18 -11.16 6.62 -1.21
N TYR A 19 -9.93 6.62 -1.71
CA TYR A 19 -8.78 7.15 -0.97
C TYR A 19 -8.90 8.65 -0.68
N ALA A 20 -9.42 9.44 -1.63
CA ALA A 20 -9.59 10.88 -1.48
C ALA A 20 -10.55 11.28 -0.34
N ARG A 21 -11.41 10.35 0.11
CA ARG A 21 -12.37 10.57 1.19
C ARG A 21 -11.80 10.31 2.58
N ILE A 22 -10.57 9.81 2.68
CA ILE A 22 -9.95 9.40 3.94
C ILE A 22 -9.20 10.57 4.57
N ASN A 23 -9.52 10.89 5.82
CA ASN A 23 -8.78 11.88 6.61
C ASN A 23 -7.59 11.22 7.29
N PHE A 24 -6.39 11.53 6.81
CA PHE A 24 -5.13 11.03 7.37
C PHE A 24 -4.53 12.02 8.37
N LYS A 25 -3.88 11.50 9.41
CA LYS A 25 -2.93 12.28 10.19
C LYS A 25 -1.68 12.60 9.34
N PRO A 26 -0.99 13.73 9.57
CA PRO A 26 0.19 14.11 8.80
C PRO A 26 1.28 13.03 8.74
N GLU A 27 1.51 12.32 9.84
CA GLU A 27 2.54 11.28 9.94
C GLU A 27 2.17 10.06 9.09
N GLN A 28 0.90 9.68 9.08
CA GLN A 28 0.37 8.59 8.25
C GLN A 28 0.53 8.92 6.77
N LEU A 29 0.18 10.16 6.38
CA LEU A 29 0.32 10.63 5.01
C LEU A 29 1.78 10.63 4.56
N LYS A 30 2.72 11.03 5.44
CA LYS A 30 4.16 11.01 5.15
C LYS A 30 4.66 9.59 4.89
N LEU A 31 4.26 8.63 5.74
CA LEU A 31 4.62 7.21 5.57
C LEU A 31 4.07 6.64 4.25
N ILE A 32 2.78 6.86 3.99
CA ILE A 32 2.12 6.36 2.77
C ILE A 32 2.82 6.92 1.53
N ARG A 33 3.10 8.22 1.51
CA ARG A 33 3.83 8.88 0.40
C ARG A 33 5.22 8.29 0.21
N GLY A 34 6.00 8.11 1.28
CA GLY A 34 7.35 7.55 1.19
C GLY A 34 7.39 6.16 0.57
N ILE A 35 6.51 5.26 1.02
CA ILE A 35 6.41 3.90 0.44
C ILE A 35 5.94 3.96 -1.02
N THR A 36 4.96 4.81 -1.31
CA THR A 36 4.39 4.95 -2.65
C THR A 36 5.45 5.42 -3.65
N SER A 37 6.22 6.46 -3.32
CA SER A 37 7.27 6.99 -4.20
C SER A 37 8.30 5.93 -4.56
N LEU A 38 8.78 5.17 -3.56
CA LEU A 38 9.74 4.08 -3.78
C LEU A 38 9.23 3.01 -4.74
N ILE A 39 7.93 2.68 -4.69
CA ILE A 39 7.34 1.67 -5.57
C ILE A 39 7.08 2.24 -6.97
N CYS A 40 6.56 3.46 -7.07
CA CYS A 40 6.26 4.13 -8.33
C CYS A 40 7.53 4.43 -9.16
N GLU A 41 8.70 4.53 -8.53
CA GLU A 41 10.00 4.58 -9.23
C GLU A 41 10.31 3.29 -10.00
N GLN A 42 9.79 2.15 -9.53
CA GLN A 42 10.08 0.82 -10.09
C GLN A 42 8.96 0.32 -11.01
N ILE A 43 7.73 0.74 -10.75
CA ILE A 43 6.53 0.25 -11.44
C ILE A 43 5.70 1.45 -11.90
N ALA A 44 5.39 1.50 -13.20
CA ALA A 44 4.53 2.53 -13.78
C ALA A 44 3.06 2.34 -13.35
N ILE A 45 2.73 2.78 -12.14
CA ILE A 45 1.40 2.78 -11.54
C ILE A 45 1.01 4.22 -11.19
N PRO A 46 -0.26 4.64 -11.40
CA PRO A 46 -0.74 5.92 -10.92
C PRO A 46 -0.52 6.08 -9.42
N GLU A 47 0.18 7.15 -9.03
CA GLU A 47 0.63 7.36 -7.65
C GLU A 47 -0.52 7.27 -6.63
N LEU A 48 -1.69 7.82 -6.95
CA LEU A 48 -2.85 7.80 -6.07
C LEU A 48 -3.41 6.38 -5.85
N ALA A 49 -3.35 5.51 -6.86
CA ALA A 49 -3.74 4.11 -6.72
C ALA A 49 -2.74 3.35 -5.84
N MET A 50 -1.45 3.66 -5.96
CA MET A 50 -0.42 3.10 -5.10
C MET A 50 -0.59 3.59 -3.64
N ARG A 51 -0.88 4.87 -3.41
CA ARG A 51 -1.17 5.41 -2.06
C ARG A 51 -2.35 4.68 -1.41
N SER A 52 -3.42 4.45 -2.17
CA SER A 52 -4.58 3.69 -1.71
C SER A 52 -4.21 2.23 -1.37
N THR A 53 -3.41 1.60 -2.21
CA THR A 53 -2.94 0.22 -2.00
C THR A 53 -2.03 0.12 -0.76
N THR A 54 -1.11 1.07 -0.58
CA THR A 54 -0.26 1.14 0.62
C THR A 54 -1.10 1.28 1.87
N TRP A 55 -2.09 2.20 1.87
CA TRP A 55 -2.99 2.37 3.00
C TRP A 55 -3.78 1.11 3.31
N PHE A 56 -4.42 0.52 2.30
CA PHE A 56 -5.17 -0.73 2.43
C PHE A 56 -4.31 -1.84 3.06
N SER A 57 -3.09 -2.02 2.57
CA SER A 57 -2.19 -3.08 3.05
C SER A 57 -1.80 -2.92 4.51
N LEU A 58 -1.55 -1.67 4.94
CA LEU A 58 -1.28 -1.36 6.34
C LEU A 58 -2.51 -1.62 7.21
N ASN A 59 -3.71 -1.23 6.75
CA ASN A 59 -4.95 -1.48 7.48
C ASN A 59 -5.29 -2.96 7.63
N GLU A 60 -5.23 -3.74 6.55
CA GLU A 60 -5.51 -5.18 6.60
C GLU A 60 -4.59 -5.89 7.58
N TRP A 61 -3.30 -5.51 7.60
CA TRP A 61 -2.36 -6.07 8.55
C TRP A 61 -2.71 -5.69 9.99
N GLN A 62 -3.00 -4.41 10.26
CA GLN A 62 -3.37 -3.95 11.61
C GLN A 62 -4.66 -4.62 12.11
N MET A 63 -5.66 -4.79 11.24
CA MET A 63 -6.92 -5.47 11.58
C MET A 63 -6.70 -6.94 11.87
N LYS A 64 -5.88 -7.63 11.06
CA LYS A 64 -5.59 -9.07 11.23
C LYS A 64 -4.82 -9.36 12.52
N HIS A 65 -3.87 -8.51 12.88
CA HIS A 65 -3.00 -8.72 14.05
C HIS A 65 -3.48 -7.98 15.30
N ASN A 66 -4.51 -7.13 15.19
CA ASN A 66 -5.01 -6.26 16.24
C ASN A 66 -3.91 -5.42 16.92
N VAL A 67 -2.97 -4.93 16.09
CA VAL A 67 -1.75 -4.21 16.53
C VAL A 67 -1.54 -3.02 15.60
N SER A 68 -1.07 -1.90 16.16
CA SER A 68 -0.69 -0.72 15.37
C SER A 68 0.53 -1.00 14.50
N ALA A 69 0.52 -0.55 13.25
CA ALA A 69 1.67 -0.69 12.35
C ALA A 69 2.93 0.04 12.88
N ALA A 70 2.75 1.03 13.75
CA ALA A 70 3.86 1.72 14.43
C ALA A 70 4.63 0.79 15.38
N GLU A 71 3.99 -0.23 15.95
CA GLU A 71 4.62 -1.15 16.90
C GLU A 71 5.57 -2.13 16.22
N ILE A 72 5.46 -2.32 14.89
CA ILE A 72 6.39 -3.14 14.11
C ILE A 72 7.84 -2.65 14.33
N ALA A 73 8.05 -1.34 14.53
CA ALA A 73 9.37 -0.78 14.79
C ALA A 73 10.05 -1.37 16.04
N ASN A 74 9.28 -1.91 16.98
CA ASN A 74 9.77 -2.49 18.24
C ASN A 74 9.92 -4.02 18.18
N PHE A 75 9.45 -4.66 17.10
CA PHE A 75 9.56 -6.12 16.97
C PHE A 75 11.02 -6.58 16.76
N PRO A 76 11.34 -7.84 17.12
CA PRO A 76 12.57 -8.48 16.67
C PRO A 76 12.70 -8.44 15.15
N ILE A 77 13.94 -8.40 14.63
CA ILE A 77 14.20 -8.26 13.19
C ILE A 77 13.51 -9.35 12.35
N SER A 78 13.45 -10.58 12.85
CA SER A 78 12.75 -11.69 12.20
C SER A 78 11.26 -11.40 12.00
N ASP A 79 10.62 -10.81 13.00
CA ASP A 79 9.17 -10.57 13.00
C ASP A 79 8.83 -9.28 12.25
N LYS A 80 9.73 -8.29 12.26
CA LYS A 80 9.68 -7.15 11.32
C LYS A 80 9.59 -7.65 9.89
N LEU A 81 10.52 -8.52 9.48
CA LEU A 81 10.56 -9.05 8.12
C LEU A 81 9.30 -9.85 7.76
N LYS A 82 8.75 -10.63 8.70
CA LYS A 82 7.47 -11.32 8.51
C LYS A 82 6.31 -10.33 8.32
N ALA A 83 6.21 -9.31 9.17
CA ALA A 83 5.17 -8.29 9.08
C ALA A 83 5.23 -7.54 7.73
N PHE A 84 6.42 -7.08 7.32
CA PHE A 84 6.61 -6.43 6.02
C PHE A 84 6.25 -7.36 4.85
N LYS A 85 6.60 -8.64 4.92
CA LYS A 85 6.24 -9.62 3.89
C LYS A 85 4.72 -9.80 3.78
N GLU A 86 4.01 -9.85 4.90
CA GLU A 86 2.54 -9.91 4.90
C GLU A 86 1.91 -8.65 4.31
N ILE A 87 2.34 -7.46 4.76
CA ILE A 87 1.87 -6.18 4.24
C ILE A 87 2.09 -6.10 2.72
N PHE A 88 3.29 -6.46 2.26
CA PHE A 88 3.60 -6.47 0.84
C PHE A 88 2.71 -7.46 0.05
N ASN A 89 2.42 -8.63 0.62
CA ASN A 89 1.53 -9.60 -0.02
C ASN A 89 0.08 -9.10 -0.14
N PHE A 90 -0.43 -8.36 0.85
CA PHE A 90 -1.75 -7.71 0.74
C PHE A 90 -1.77 -6.71 -0.41
N GLY A 91 -0.76 -5.84 -0.50
CA GLY A 91 -0.65 -4.84 -1.56
C GLY A 91 -0.51 -5.48 -2.93
N LYS A 92 0.34 -6.50 -3.05
CA LYS A 92 0.51 -7.29 -4.28
C LYS A 92 -0.80 -7.93 -4.73
N LYS A 93 -1.57 -8.53 -3.81
CA LYS A 93 -2.86 -9.14 -4.13
C LYS A 93 -3.85 -8.09 -4.65
N ARG A 94 -3.90 -6.92 -4.02
CA ARG A 94 -4.75 -5.81 -4.46
C ARG A 94 -4.35 -5.28 -5.83
N LEU A 95 -3.07 -5.02 -6.06
CA LEU A 95 -2.56 -4.54 -7.35
C LEU A 95 -2.82 -5.54 -8.48
N LYS A 96 -2.68 -6.85 -8.21
CA LYS A 96 -3.03 -7.88 -9.18
C LYS A 96 -4.50 -7.86 -9.57
N GLY A 97 -5.39 -7.49 -8.63
CA GLY A 97 -6.81 -7.31 -8.93
C GLY A 97 -7.06 -6.20 -9.96
N MET A 98 -6.21 -5.16 -9.97
CA MET A 98 -6.33 -4.02 -10.88
C MET A 98 -5.78 -4.27 -12.29
N LEU A 99 -5.18 -5.43 -12.53
CA LEU A 99 -4.62 -5.79 -13.84
C LEU A 99 -5.73 -6.29 -14.77
N SER A 100 -5.59 -5.97 -16.05
CA SER A 100 -6.49 -6.40 -17.13
C SER A 100 -5.99 -7.68 -17.80
#